data_AF-A0ABD5HVH7-F1
#
_entry.id   AF-A0ABD5HVH7-F1
#
_cell.length_a   1.000
_cell.length_b   1.000
_cell.length_c   1.000
_cell.angle_alpha   90.00
_cell.angle_beta   90.00
_cell.angle_gamma   90.00
#
_symmetry.space_group_name_H-M   'P 1'
#
loop_
_entity.id
_entity.type
_entity.pdbx_description
1 polymer ?
#
loop_
_entity_poly.entity_id
_entity_poly.type
_entity_poly.pdbx_seq_one_letter_code
_entity_poly.pdbx_strand_id
1 'polypeptide(L)'
;MDISPEKSRIINLRKNKSEFLGYLLYVVPKRNKWVCNSRISNKKKKQIKLEIKKRIKAIQLSSTRKNVQLYNAYVLGLRNYFRYVTHVNIEMKQLAFNLSLVIFNRLKSVGKYEVPINAPPVFTKFFKNNYRTFKVCGIYLFPLADIQTATIWNYTQTQTPYNQKGRKIAKHIELNKLVLGEIKKLLTANIPNESIEYLDNRMARYSMLNGKCEILKEFLPASELHCHHYIPKGLGGTDEYENLRIIHKEIHRLIHMTNKQTIESYFQKHSLTVEQVKRINQYRRACNLEKIKQ
;
A
#
# COMPACT_ATOMS: atom_id res chain seq x y z
N MET A 1 21.28 -20.66 5.72
CA MET A 1 20.17 -20.91 4.77
C MET A 1 20.75 -21.69 3.61
N ASP A 2 20.52 -22.99 3.55
CA ASP A 2 21.07 -23.81 2.47
C ASP A 2 20.27 -23.59 1.18
N ILE A 3 21.01 -23.41 0.09
CA ILE A 3 20.42 -23.17 -1.23
C ILE A 3 19.89 -24.52 -1.75
N SER A 4 18.57 -24.60 -1.99
CA SER A 4 17.95 -25.78 -2.57
C SER A 4 18.41 -25.96 -4.04
N PRO A 5 19.09 -27.07 -4.39
CA PRO A 5 19.61 -27.29 -5.74
C PRO A 5 18.50 -27.42 -6.79
N GLU A 6 17.28 -27.81 -6.39
CA GLU A 6 16.12 -27.85 -7.27
C GLU A 6 15.56 -26.46 -7.59
N LYS A 7 15.64 -25.51 -6.65
CA LYS A 7 15.08 -24.16 -6.81
C LYS A 7 16.04 -23.19 -7.50
N SER A 8 17.34 -23.47 -7.44
CA SER A 8 18.40 -22.57 -7.93
C SER A 8 19.22 -23.24 -9.03
N ARG A 9 18.74 -23.15 -10.27
CA ARG A 9 19.44 -23.63 -11.46
C ARG A 9 19.72 -22.50 -12.45
N ILE A 10 20.91 -22.52 -13.07
CA ILE A 10 21.22 -21.66 -14.22
C ILE A 10 20.46 -22.16 -15.45
N ILE A 11 19.62 -21.30 -16.03
CA ILE A 11 18.75 -21.64 -17.17
C ILE A 11 19.12 -20.76 -18.37
N ASN A 12 19.38 -21.38 -19.52
CA ASN A 12 19.52 -20.66 -20.78
C ASN A 12 18.13 -20.28 -21.32
N LEU A 13 17.76 -19.00 -21.19
CA LEU A 13 16.45 -18.47 -21.61
C LEU A 13 16.21 -18.43 -23.13
N ARG A 14 17.23 -18.71 -23.95
CA ARG A 14 17.09 -18.86 -25.41
C ARG A 14 16.53 -20.24 -25.77
N LYS A 15 16.78 -21.25 -24.94
CA LYS A 15 16.33 -22.63 -25.15
C LYS A 15 15.14 -22.99 -24.26
N ASN A 16 15.10 -22.47 -23.04
CA ASN A 16 14.12 -22.82 -22.02
C ASN A 16 13.37 -21.59 -21.49
N LYS A 17 12.22 -21.83 -20.86
CA LYS A 17 11.45 -20.79 -20.17
C LYS A 17 11.74 -20.85 -18.67
N SER A 18 11.90 -19.71 -18.03
CA SER A 18 12.04 -19.62 -16.57
C SER A 18 10.73 -19.15 -15.95
N GLU A 19 10.29 -19.82 -14.89
CA GLU A 19 9.14 -19.40 -14.09
C GLU A 19 9.61 -18.72 -12.80
N PHE A 20 9.16 -17.48 -12.58
CA PHE A 20 9.48 -16.74 -11.37
C PHE A 20 8.30 -15.86 -10.96
N LEU A 21 7.85 -15.96 -9.70
CA LEU A 21 6.72 -15.19 -9.16
C LEU A 21 5.44 -15.22 -10.01
N GLY A 22 5.19 -16.32 -10.74
CA GLY A 22 4.04 -16.44 -11.64
C GLY A 22 4.20 -15.77 -13.01
N TYR A 23 5.40 -15.26 -13.31
CA TYR A 23 5.83 -14.86 -14.64
C TYR A 23 6.55 -16.02 -15.32
N LEU A 24 6.36 -16.13 -16.63
CA LEU A 24 7.08 -17.06 -17.50
C LEU A 24 7.93 -16.25 -18.48
N LEU A 25 9.25 -16.29 -18.31
CA LEU A 25 10.22 -15.47 -19.02
C LEU A 25 11.01 -16.31 -20.03
N TYR A 26 11.21 -15.78 -21.23
CA TYR A 26 12.01 -16.41 -22.28
C TYR A 26 12.46 -15.36 -23.29
N VAL A 27 13.46 -15.70 -24.10
CA VAL A 27 14.04 -14.77 -25.07
C VAL A 27 13.67 -15.22 -26.48
N VAL A 28 13.31 -14.27 -27.34
CA VAL A 28 13.04 -14.52 -28.76
C VAL A 28 13.92 -13.64 -29.64
N PRO A 29 14.32 -14.09 -30.84
CA PRO A 29 14.99 -13.23 -31.80
C PRO A 29 13.99 -12.22 -32.37
N LYS A 30 14.37 -10.95 -32.45
CA LYS A 30 13.59 -9.87 -33.07
C LYS A 30 14.54 -8.96 -33.84
N ARG A 31 14.48 -9.03 -35.18
CA ARG A 31 15.49 -8.44 -36.07
C ARG A 31 16.88 -8.97 -35.67
N ASN A 32 17.88 -8.10 -35.57
CA ASN A 32 19.26 -8.46 -35.22
C ASN A 32 19.51 -8.47 -33.69
N LYS A 33 18.47 -8.55 -32.86
CA LYS A 33 18.59 -8.51 -31.39
C LYS A 33 17.75 -9.60 -30.73
N TRP A 34 18.15 -9.99 -29.53
CA TRP A 34 17.37 -10.86 -28.66
C TRP A 34 16.53 -10.02 -27.69
N VAL A 35 15.23 -10.29 -27.62
CA VAL A 35 14.30 -9.55 -26.75
C VAL A 35 13.62 -10.48 -25.76
N CYS A 36 13.38 -9.97 -24.55
CA CYS A 36 12.64 -10.69 -23.53
C CYS A 36 11.14 -10.69 -23.86
N ASN A 37 10.56 -11.89 -23.88
CA ASN A 37 9.13 -12.10 -23.85
C ASN A 37 8.72 -12.65 -22.49
N SER A 38 7.57 -12.19 -22.03
CA SER A 38 6.97 -12.65 -20.79
C SER A 38 5.51 -13.03 -20.98
N ARG A 39 5.11 -14.07 -20.24
CA ARG A 39 3.72 -14.57 -20.14
C ARG A 39 3.37 -14.81 -18.68
N ILE A 40 2.09 -15.07 -18.40
CA ILE A 40 1.64 -15.55 -17.09
C ILE A 40 1.93 -17.06 -17.01
N SER A 41 2.40 -17.55 -15.87
CA SER A 41 2.66 -18.98 -15.70
C SER A 41 1.37 -19.80 -15.69
N ASN A 42 1.46 -21.07 -16.11
CA ASN A 42 0.28 -21.94 -16.17
C ASN A 42 -0.32 -22.19 -14.79
N LYS A 43 0.52 -22.36 -13.76
CA LYS A 43 0.08 -22.46 -12.37
C LYS A 43 -0.74 -21.23 -11.97
N LYS A 44 -0.24 -20.04 -12.29
CA LYS A 44 -0.91 -18.79 -11.94
C LYS A 44 -2.20 -18.57 -12.73
N LYS A 45 -2.26 -18.92 -14.02
CA LYS A 45 -3.51 -18.89 -14.81
C LYS A 45 -4.60 -19.77 -14.19
N LYS A 46 -4.25 -20.99 -13.76
CA LYS A 46 -5.19 -21.90 -13.07
C LYS A 46 -5.74 -21.27 -11.78
N GLN A 47 -4.88 -20.66 -10.98
CA GLN A 47 -5.28 -19.94 -9.76
C GLN A 47 -6.22 -18.77 -10.06
N ILE A 48 -5.89 -17.94 -11.07
CA ILE A 48 -6.74 -16.81 -11.48
C ILE A 48 -8.12 -17.31 -11.92
N LYS A 49 -8.16 -18.37 -12.73
CA LYS A 49 -9.42 -18.98 -13.19
C LYS A 49 -10.30 -19.42 -12.02
N LEU A 50 -9.72 -20.06 -11.00
CA LEU A 50 -10.44 -20.53 -9.81
C LEU A 50 -10.99 -19.35 -8.99
N GLU A 51 -10.16 -18.34 -8.72
CA GLU A 51 -10.54 -17.15 -7.97
C GLU A 51 -11.65 -16.36 -8.66
N ILE A 52 -11.58 -16.19 -9.98
CA ILE A 52 -12.66 -15.54 -10.75
C ILE A 52 -13.95 -16.33 -10.60
N LYS A 53 -13.93 -17.66 -10.81
CA LYS A 53 -15.13 -18.50 -10.65
C LYS A 53 -15.74 -18.37 -9.25
N LYS A 54 -14.90 -18.37 -8.21
CA LYS A 54 -15.33 -18.19 -6.81
C LYS A 54 -16.04 -16.86 -6.60
N ARG A 55 -15.47 -15.76 -7.11
CA ARG A 55 -16.05 -14.41 -6.97
C ARG A 55 -17.35 -14.25 -7.75
N ILE A 56 -17.41 -14.80 -8.95
CA ILE A 56 -18.64 -14.80 -9.77
C ILE A 56 -19.74 -15.61 -9.07
N LYS A 57 -19.41 -16.78 -8.48
CA LYS A 57 -20.36 -17.56 -7.67
C LYS A 57 -20.85 -16.77 -6.45
N ALA A 58 -19.96 -16.02 -5.78
CA ALA A 58 -20.35 -15.18 -4.66
C ALA A 58 -21.31 -14.05 -5.07
N ILE A 59 -21.09 -13.41 -6.22
CA ILE A 59 -22.02 -12.41 -6.78
C ILE A 59 -23.38 -13.04 -7.11
N GLN A 60 -23.39 -14.23 -7.72
CA GLN A 60 -24.61 -14.96 -8.03
C GLN A 60 -25.43 -15.28 -6.77
N LEU A 61 -24.77 -15.77 -5.72
CA LEU A 61 -25.44 -16.14 -4.45
C LEU A 61 -25.91 -14.92 -3.67
N SER A 62 -25.13 -13.83 -3.68
CA SER A 62 -25.42 -12.61 -2.96
C SER A 62 -25.00 -11.41 -3.80
N SER A 63 -25.96 -10.88 -4.56
CA SER A 63 -25.76 -9.72 -5.43
C SER A 63 -25.72 -8.44 -4.59
N THR A 64 -24.57 -8.20 -3.97
CA THR A 64 -24.30 -7.01 -3.16
C THR A 64 -23.20 -6.17 -3.80
N ARG A 65 -23.22 -4.86 -3.55
CA ARG A 65 -22.15 -3.94 -3.99
C ARG A 65 -20.77 -4.41 -3.49
N LYS A 66 -20.70 -4.96 -2.27
CA LYS A 66 -19.48 -5.52 -1.69
C LYS A 66 -18.88 -6.64 -2.55
N ASN A 67 -19.69 -7.62 -2.97
CA ASN A 67 -19.19 -8.74 -3.78
C ASN A 67 -18.72 -8.28 -5.17
N VAL A 68 -19.43 -7.31 -5.77
CA VAL A 68 -19.02 -6.68 -7.03
C VAL A 68 -17.68 -5.93 -6.87
N GLN A 69 -17.53 -5.15 -5.80
CA GLN A 69 -16.29 -4.45 -5.48
C GLN A 69 -15.13 -5.41 -5.20
N LEU A 70 -15.38 -6.54 -4.53
CA LEU A 70 -14.37 -7.57 -4.30
C LEU A 70 -13.89 -8.24 -5.60
N TYR A 71 -14.77 -8.43 -6.57
CA TYR A 71 -14.38 -8.85 -7.91
C TYR A 71 -13.54 -7.78 -8.62
N ASN A 72 -14.00 -6.53 -8.62
CA ASN A 72 -13.30 -5.42 -9.27
C ASN A 72 -11.91 -5.17 -8.67
N ALA A 73 -11.80 -5.21 -7.34
CA ALA A 73 -10.52 -5.10 -6.65
C ALA A 73 -9.54 -6.22 -7.07
N TYR A 74 -10.05 -7.45 -7.23
CA TYR A 74 -9.23 -8.56 -7.71
C TYR A 74 -8.73 -8.35 -9.15
N VAL A 75 -9.62 -7.99 -10.07
CA VAL A 75 -9.24 -7.71 -11.48
C VAL A 75 -8.26 -6.53 -11.57
N LEU A 76 -8.48 -5.47 -10.78
CA LEU A 76 -7.57 -4.34 -10.70
C LEU A 76 -6.19 -4.76 -10.16
N GLY A 77 -6.16 -5.65 -9.16
CA GLY A 77 -4.93 -6.25 -8.65
C GLY A 77 -4.18 -7.04 -9.72
N LEU A 78 -4.88 -7.89 -10.49
CA LEU A 78 -4.30 -8.62 -11.61
C LEU A 78 -3.72 -7.68 -12.67
N ARG A 79 -4.45 -6.61 -13.01
CA ARG A 79 -3.98 -5.58 -13.94
C ARG A 79 -2.69 -4.96 -13.41
N ASN A 80 -2.68 -4.49 -12.17
CA ASN A 80 -1.52 -3.79 -11.61
C ASN A 80 -0.29 -4.71 -11.49
N TYR A 81 -0.52 -5.99 -11.19
CA TYR A 81 0.55 -6.98 -11.09
C TYR A 81 1.08 -7.37 -12.48
N PHE A 82 0.22 -7.84 -13.38
CA PHE A 82 0.64 -8.40 -14.67
C PHE A 82 0.71 -7.40 -15.84
N ARG A 83 0.43 -6.10 -15.65
CA ARG A 83 0.53 -5.12 -16.74
C ARG A 83 1.89 -5.10 -17.42
N TYR A 84 2.95 -5.57 -16.78
CA TYR A 84 4.30 -5.61 -17.34
C TYR A 84 4.62 -6.90 -18.11
N VAL A 85 3.68 -7.85 -18.17
CA VAL A 85 3.82 -9.04 -19.00
C VAL A 85 3.62 -8.65 -20.47
N THR A 86 4.60 -8.93 -21.34
CA THR A 86 4.59 -8.43 -22.73
C THR A 86 3.36 -8.91 -23.50
N HIS A 87 2.90 -10.12 -23.24
CA HIS A 87 1.72 -10.73 -23.86
C HIS A 87 0.49 -10.78 -22.93
N VAL A 88 0.38 -9.89 -21.92
CA VAL A 88 -0.72 -9.95 -20.94
C VAL A 88 -2.10 -9.85 -21.59
N ASN A 89 -2.25 -8.98 -22.59
CA ASN A 89 -3.52 -8.77 -23.30
C ASN A 89 -4.01 -10.10 -23.91
N ILE A 90 -3.13 -10.83 -24.61
CA ILE A 90 -3.48 -12.12 -25.24
C ILE A 90 -3.88 -13.13 -24.17
N GLU A 91 -3.08 -13.24 -23.10
CA GLU A 91 -3.33 -14.20 -22.02
C GLU A 91 -4.64 -13.92 -21.28
N MET A 92 -4.93 -12.65 -20.99
CA MET A 92 -6.15 -12.25 -20.30
C MET A 92 -7.38 -12.33 -21.19
N LYS A 93 -7.27 -12.04 -22.50
CA LYS A 93 -8.34 -12.29 -23.48
C LYS A 93 -8.70 -13.77 -23.57
N GLN A 94 -7.71 -14.65 -23.67
CA GLN A 94 -7.95 -16.09 -23.69
C GLN A 94 -8.63 -16.55 -22.40
N LEU A 95 -8.16 -16.05 -21.26
CA LEU A 95 -8.75 -16.40 -19.96
C LEU A 95 -10.20 -15.89 -19.84
N ALA A 96 -10.47 -14.67 -20.31
CA ALA A 96 -11.80 -14.08 -20.33
C ALA A 96 -12.73 -14.87 -21.26
N PHE A 97 -12.27 -15.25 -22.45
CA PHE A 97 -13.01 -16.09 -23.39
C PHE A 97 -13.41 -17.42 -22.74
N ASN A 98 -12.45 -18.11 -22.12
CA ASN A 98 -12.66 -19.38 -21.42
C ASN A 98 -13.64 -19.28 -20.22
N LEU A 99 -13.85 -18.07 -19.70
CA LEU A 99 -14.74 -17.80 -18.57
C LEU A 99 -16.08 -17.18 -19.00
N SER A 100 -16.19 -16.73 -20.26
CA SER A 100 -17.31 -15.92 -20.75
C SER A 100 -18.66 -16.61 -20.56
N LEU A 101 -18.77 -17.88 -20.97
CA LEU A 101 -19.97 -18.69 -20.81
C LEU A 101 -20.38 -18.85 -19.34
N VAL A 102 -19.39 -19.12 -18.47
CA VAL A 102 -19.64 -19.32 -17.04
C VAL A 102 -20.09 -18.02 -16.37
N ILE A 103 -19.46 -16.90 -16.72
CA ILE A 103 -19.83 -15.57 -16.22
C ILE A 103 -21.24 -15.23 -16.69
N PHE A 104 -21.52 -15.39 -17.98
CA PHE A 104 -22.80 -15.07 -18.58
C PHE A 104 -23.94 -15.87 -17.94
N ASN A 105 -23.82 -17.20 -17.89
CA ASN A 105 -24.87 -18.05 -17.36
C ASN A 105 -25.14 -17.82 -15.87
N ARG A 106 -24.13 -17.41 -15.09
CA ARG A 106 -24.29 -17.15 -13.65
C ARG A 106 -24.83 -15.76 -13.35
N LEU A 107 -24.52 -14.78 -14.19
CA LEU A 107 -24.87 -13.38 -13.92
C LEU A 107 -26.07 -12.87 -14.71
N LYS A 108 -26.53 -13.58 -15.74
CA LYS A 108 -27.69 -13.18 -16.57
C LYS A 108 -28.97 -12.91 -15.79
N SER A 109 -29.18 -13.59 -14.66
CA SER A 109 -30.36 -13.40 -13.80
C SER A 109 -30.22 -12.28 -12.78
N VAL A 110 -29.00 -11.80 -12.52
CA VAL A 110 -28.70 -10.83 -11.44
C VAL A 110 -28.10 -9.51 -11.94
N GLY A 111 -27.89 -9.37 -13.25
CA GLY A 111 -27.33 -8.17 -13.84
C GLY A 111 -27.57 -8.04 -15.33
N LYS A 112 -27.24 -6.87 -15.88
CA LYS A 112 -27.39 -6.56 -17.31
C LYS A 112 -26.04 -6.67 -18.01
N TYR A 113 -26.00 -7.36 -19.15
CA TYR A 113 -24.79 -7.48 -19.96
C TYR A 113 -24.79 -6.42 -21.07
N GLU A 114 -24.00 -5.37 -20.88
CA GLU A 114 -24.03 -4.18 -21.74
C GLU A 114 -22.65 -3.54 -21.88
N VAL A 115 -22.51 -2.63 -22.85
CA VAL A 115 -21.31 -1.78 -22.92
C VAL A 115 -21.43 -0.73 -21.81
N PRO A 116 -20.38 -0.51 -20.99
CA PRO A 116 -20.43 0.50 -19.95
C PRO A 116 -20.71 1.91 -20.48
N ILE A 117 -21.85 2.48 -20.09
CA ILE A 117 -22.22 3.88 -20.33
C ILE A 117 -22.05 4.64 -19.01
N ASN A 118 -21.37 5.79 -19.05
CA ASN A 118 -21.09 6.67 -17.89
C ASN A 118 -20.42 5.92 -16.73
N ALA A 119 -19.38 5.13 -17.04
CA ALA A 119 -18.68 4.35 -16.04
C ALA A 119 -17.89 5.24 -15.05
N PRO A 120 -17.68 4.80 -13.80
CA PRO A 120 -16.92 5.56 -12.80
C PRO A 120 -15.50 5.93 -13.29
N PRO A 121 -14.88 7.00 -12.76
CA PRO A 121 -13.54 7.44 -13.19
C PRO A 121 -12.45 6.36 -13.14
N VAL A 122 -12.54 5.44 -12.17
CA VAL A 122 -11.61 4.31 -12.06
C VAL A 122 -11.75 3.34 -13.24
N PHE A 123 -12.98 3.11 -13.71
CA PHE A 123 -13.25 2.25 -14.85
C PHE A 123 -12.67 2.88 -16.11
N THR A 124 -13.06 4.12 -16.42
CA THR A 124 -12.65 4.84 -17.64
C THR A 124 -11.14 5.08 -17.70
N LYS A 125 -10.48 5.26 -16.54
CA LYS A 125 -9.02 5.41 -16.46
C LYS A 125 -8.26 4.15 -16.88
N PHE A 126 -8.77 2.97 -16.51
CA PHE A 126 -8.00 1.72 -16.60
C PHE A 126 -8.50 0.72 -17.65
N PHE A 127 -9.77 0.82 -18.06
CA PHE A 127 -10.43 -0.06 -19.02
C PHE A 127 -11.10 0.79 -20.09
N LYS A 128 -10.33 1.10 -21.15
CA LYS A 128 -10.68 2.09 -22.18
C LYS A 128 -11.39 1.49 -23.40
N ASN A 129 -11.33 0.17 -23.55
CA ASN A 129 -11.92 -0.49 -24.72
C ASN A 129 -13.40 -0.79 -24.47
N ASN A 130 -14.19 -0.82 -25.55
CA ASN A 130 -15.65 -1.01 -25.50
C ASN A 130 -16.04 -2.49 -25.29
N TYR A 131 -15.47 -3.14 -24.28
CA TYR A 131 -15.87 -4.49 -23.91
C TYR A 131 -17.22 -4.47 -23.19
N ARG A 132 -18.15 -5.31 -23.65
CA ARG A 132 -19.37 -5.62 -22.89
C ARG A 132 -19.01 -6.31 -21.58
N THR A 133 -19.70 -5.93 -20.52
CA THR A 133 -19.52 -6.49 -19.18
C THR A 133 -20.84 -6.48 -18.43
N PHE A 134 -20.89 -7.15 -17.28
CA PHE A 134 -22.08 -7.14 -16.44
C PHE A 134 -22.13 -5.89 -15.57
N LYS A 135 -23.30 -5.25 -15.51
CA LYS A 135 -23.68 -4.27 -14.49
C LYS A 135 -24.53 -4.98 -13.43
N VAL A 136 -24.02 -5.06 -12.22
CA VAL A 136 -24.69 -5.68 -11.06
C VAL A 136 -24.76 -4.64 -9.94
N CYS A 137 -25.94 -4.44 -9.36
CA CYS A 137 -26.17 -3.43 -8.31
C CYS A 137 -25.72 -2.00 -8.70
N GLY A 138 -25.84 -1.65 -9.99
CA GLY A 138 -25.43 -0.35 -10.52
C GLY A 138 -23.92 -0.20 -10.79
N ILE A 139 -23.11 -1.23 -10.56
CA ILE A 139 -21.65 -1.19 -10.73
C ILE A 139 -21.24 -2.13 -11.87
N TYR A 140 -20.43 -1.64 -12.80
CA TYR A 140 -19.85 -2.47 -13.87
C TYR A 140 -18.71 -3.34 -13.36
N LEU A 141 -18.70 -4.61 -13.76
CA LEU A 141 -17.56 -5.48 -13.55
C LEU A 141 -16.39 -5.08 -14.46
N PHE A 142 -15.19 -5.05 -13.89
CA PHE A 142 -13.97 -4.78 -14.64
C PHE A 142 -13.69 -5.90 -15.66
N PRO A 143 -13.55 -5.58 -16.96
CA PRO A 143 -13.37 -6.58 -18.00
C PRO A 143 -11.95 -7.15 -17.94
N LEU A 144 -11.85 -8.45 -17.66
CA LEU A 144 -10.56 -9.16 -17.63
C LEU A 144 -9.82 -9.06 -18.97
N ALA A 145 -10.56 -9.13 -20.09
CA ALA A 145 -10.03 -9.04 -21.44
C ALA A 145 -9.37 -7.69 -21.76
N ASP A 146 -9.65 -6.65 -20.97
CA ASP A 146 -9.12 -5.31 -21.19
C ASP A 146 -7.89 -4.99 -20.34
N ILE A 147 -7.27 -6.01 -19.73
CA ILE A 147 -5.97 -5.83 -19.10
C ILE A 147 -4.90 -5.65 -20.18
N GLN A 148 -4.37 -4.43 -20.27
CA GLN A 148 -3.38 -4.04 -21.27
C GLN A 148 -1.94 -4.10 -20.73
N THR A 149 -1.01 -4.35 -21.64
CA THR A 149 0.43 -4.22 -21.36
C THR A 149 0.77 -2.74 -21.12
N ALA A 150 1.59 -2.48 -20.11
CA ALA A 150 2.21 -1.20 -19.83
C ALA A 150 3.71 -1.30 -20.12
N THR A 151 4.24 -0.31 -20.83
CA THR A 151 5.67 -0.22 -21.12
C THR A 151 6.44 0.03 -19.83
N ILE A 152 7.46 -0.79 -19.58
CA ILE A 152 8.49 -0.49 -18.57
C ILE A 152 9.50 0.40 -19.26
N TRP A 153 9.65 1.63 -18.77
CA TRP A 153 10.74 2.50 -19.15
C TRP A 153 11.97 2.10 -18.34
N ASN A 154 13.10 1.91 -19.00
CA ASN A 154 14.36 1.69 -18.30
C ASN A 154 14.67 2.91 -17.43
N TYR A 155 15.21 2.67 -16.24
CA TYR A 155 15.83 3.74 -15.47
C TYR A 155 16.99 4.31 -16.28
N THR A 156 17.04 5.63 -16.40
CA THR A 156 18.21 6.29 -16.98
C THR A 156 19.38 6.08 -16.03
N GLN A 157 20.49 5.51 -16.49
CA GLN A 157 21.67 5.26 -15.65
C GLN A 157 22.24 6.56 -15.03
N THR A 158 21.88 7.71 -15.60
CA THR A 158 22.19 9.03 -15.06
C THR A 158 21.43 9.35 -13.77
N GLN A 159 20.28 8.72 -13.51
CA GLN A 159 19.50 8.86 -12.26
C GLN A 159 19.98 7.80 -11.26
N THR A 160 20.89 8.19 -10.37
CA THR A 160 21.48 7.28 -9.38
C THR A 160 21.70 7.99 -8.03
N PRO A 161 21.40 7.33 -6.89
CA PRO A 161 21.63 7.92 -5.58
C PRO A 161 23.12 8.02 -5.23
N TYR A 162 23.99 7.27 -5.91
CA TYR A 162 25.39 7.09 -5.55
C TYR A 162 26.30 8.25 -5.96
N ASN A 163 25.87 9.15 -6.84
CA ASN A 163 26.65 10.35 -7.19
C ASN A 163 25.79 11.63 -7.18
N GLN A 164 26.45 12.77 -6.98
CA GLN A 164 25.77 14.05 -6.78
C GLN A 164 24.98 14.49 -8.02
N LYS A 165 25.53 14.28 -9.22
CA LYS A 165 24.84 14.58 -10.48
C LYS A 165 23.55 13.78 -10.60
N GLY A 166 23.60 12.48 -10.32
CA GLY A 166 22.45 11.59 -10.40
C GLY A 166 21.37 11.85 -9.35
N ARG A 167 21.76 12.23 -8.13
CA ARG A 167 20.82 12.68 -7.10
C ARG A 167 20.05 13.93 -7.50
N LYS A 168 20.68 14.88 -8.21
CA LYS A 168 20.01 16.08 -8.72
C LYS A 168 19.00 15.77 -9.83
N ILE A 169 19.28 14.77 -10.67
CA ILE A 169 18.41 14.39 -11.81
C ILE A 169 17.24 13.53 -11.32
N ALA A 170 17.48 12.65 -10.34
CA ALA A 170 16.42 11.90 -9.71
C ALA A 170 15.47 12.90 -9.01
N LYS A 171 14.26 13.07 -9.57
CA LYS A 171 13.16 13.84 -8.97
C LYS A 171 12.71 13.11 -7.69
N HIS A 172 13.53 13.15 -6.65
CA HIS A 172 13.14 12.71 -5.33
C HIS A 172 12.06 13.66 -4.82
N ILE A 173 11.07 13.10 -4.11
CA ILE A 173 10.12 13.92 -3.36
C ILE A 173 10.95 14.67 -2.32
N GLU A 174 11.18 15.96 -2.56
CA GLU A 174 11.89 16.79 -1.60
C GLU A 174 11.08 16.81 -0.31
N LEU A 175 11.76 16.55 0.81
CA LEU A 175 11.14 16.73 2.11
C LEU A 175 10.72 18.20 2.23
N ASN A 176 9.54 18.44 2.82
CA ASN A 176 9.08 19.80 3.05
C ASN A 176 10.18 20.59 3.80
N LYS A 177 10.56 21.77 3.28
CA LYS A 177 11.65 22.58 3.81
C LYS A 177 11.49 22.92 5.30
N LEU A 178 10.24 23.11 5.76
CA LEU A 178 9.94 23.33 7.18
C LEU A 178 10.27 22.10 8.01
N VAL A 179 9.85 20.92 7.57
CA VAL A 179 10.14 19.64 8.25
C VAL A 179 11.64 19.38 8.26
N LEU A 180 12.35 19.65 7.16
CA LEU A 180 13.79 19.53 7.08
C LEU A 180 14.51 20.44 8.09
N GLY A 181 14.03 21.68 8.26
CA GLY A 181 14.54 22.60 9.28
C GLY A 181 14.41 22.05 10.69
N GLU A 182 13.26 21.47 11.03
CA GLU A 182 13.05 20.85 12.34
C GLU A 182 13.86 19.56 12.54
N ILE A 183 14.02 18.73 11.50
CA ILE A 183 14.89 17.54 11.57
C ILE A 183 16.34 17.94 11.86
N LYS A 184 16.84 19.02 11.25
CA LYS A 184 18.18 19.53 11.56
C LYS A 184 18.33 19.91 13.04
N LYS A 185 17.29 20.52 13.64
CA LYS A 185 17.29 20.82 15.08
C LYS A 185 17.27 19.55 15.94
N LEU A 186 16.51 18.53 15.52
CA LEU A 186 16.49 17.22 16.21
C LEU A 186 17.85 16.51 16.13
N LEU A 187 18.54 16.61 14.99
CA LEU A 187 19.89 16.06 14.80
C LEU A 187 20.93 16.68 15.74
N THR A 188 20.83 17.97 16.02
CA THR A 188 21.78 18.67 16.91
C THR A 188 21.35 18.67 18.38
N ALA A 189 20.16 18.15 18.69
CA ALA A 189 19.66 18.10 20.06
C ALA A 189 20.36 16.98 20.85
N ASN A 190 21.13 17.36 21.86
CA ASN A 190 21.68 16.39 22.80
C ASN A 190 20.62 16.04 23.87
N ILE A 191 20.22 14.76 23.92
CA ILE A 191 19.35 14.24 24.98
C ILE A 191 20.17 13.24 25.82
N PRO A 192 20.59 13.64 27.03
CA PRO A 192 21.33 12.75 27.91
C PRO A 192 20.56 11.48 28.23
N ASN A 193 21.27 10.36 28.39
CA ASN A 193 20.74 9.05 28.82
C ASN A 193 19.75 8.38 27.85
N GLU A 194 19.69 8.80 26.58
CA GLU A 194 18.96 8.10 25.53
C GLU A 194 19.88 7.33 24.59
N SER A 195 19.37 6.24 24.02
CA SER A 195 20.12 5.39 23.10
C SER A 195 20.28 6.03 21.72
N ILE A 196 21.29 5.59 20.97
CA ILE A 196 21.46 5.98 19.56
C ILE A 196 20.23 5.54 18.75
N GLU A 197 19.69 4.36 19.05
CA GLU A 197 18.47 3.83 18.42
C GLU A 197 17.28 4.76 18.64
N TYR A 198 17.07 5.25 19.87
CA TYR A 198 16.01 6.20 20.17
C TYR A 198 16.14 7.49 19.36
N LEU A 199 17.35 8.05 19.27
CA LEU A 199 17.58 9.28 18.53
C LEU A 199 17.29 9.11 17.03
N ASP A 200 17.75 8.01 16.43
CA ASP A 200 17.51 7.70 15.01
C ASP A 200 16.02 7.44 14.74
N ASN A 201 15.39 6.56 15.53
CA ASN A 201 13.98 6.22 15.38
C ASN A 201 13.06 7.42 15.65
N ARG A 202 13.38 8.30 16.58
CA ARG A 202 12.65 9.56 16.83
C ARG A 202 12.62 10.44 15.58
N MET A 203 13.77 10.62 14.91
CA MET A 203 13.85 11.41 13.68
C MET A 203 13.10 10.74 12.52
N ALA A 204 13.30 9.44 12.35
CA ALA A 204 12.60 8.65 11.33
C ALA A 204 11.08 8.77 11.50
N ARG A 205 10.58 8.68 12.74
CA ARG A 205 9.14 8.78 13.06
C ARG A 205 8.60 10.17 12.77
N TYR A 206 9.34 11.22 13.14
CA TYR A 206 8.95 12.60 12.83
C TYR A 206 8.89 12.88 11.32
N SER A 207 9.87 12.36 10.56
CA SER A 207 9.89 12.44 9.10
C SER A 207 8.72 11.70 8.46
N MET A 208 8.40 10.47 8.92
CA MET A 208 7.24 9.69 8.45
C MET A 208 5.92 10.46 8.61
N LEU A 209 5.80 11.22 9.69
CA LEU A 209 4.60 12.01 9.99
C LEU A 209 4.58 13.37 9.29
N ASN A 210 5.57 13.65 8.42
CA ASN A 210 5.75 14.94 7.75
C ASN A 210 5.75 16.10 8.76
N GLY A 211 6.42 15.89 9.90
CA GLY A 211 6.57 16.87 10.99
C GLY A 211 5.32 17.12 11.82
N LYS A 212 4.30 16.25 11.75
CA LYS A 212 3.04 16.43 12.49
C LYS A 212 2.97 15.61 13.77
N CYS A 213 2.26 16.13 14.77
CA CYS A 213 1.89 15.41 15.98
C CYS A 213 0.97 14.21 15.63
N GLU A 214 1.25 13.03 16.19
CA GLU A 214 0.47 11.82 15.92
C GLU A 214 -0.98 11.91 16.39
N ILE A 215 -1.25 12.72 17.43
CA ILE A 215 -2.58 12.89 18.02
C ILE A 215 -3.25 14.13 17.40
N LEU A 216 -2.63 15.30 17.51
CA LEU A 216 -3.23 16.57 17.06
C LEU A 216 -3.31 16.69 15.53
N LYS A 217 -2.45 16.00 14.78
CA LYS A 217 -2.30 16.09 13.31
C LYS A 217 -1.86 17.47 12.79
N GLU A 218 -1.44 18.34 13.69
CA GLU A 218 -0.86 19.65 13.42
C GLU A 218 0.67 19.58 13.35
N PHE A 219 1.29 20.56 12.69
CA PHE A 219 2.75 20.66 12.61
C PHE A 219 3.33 20.86 14.02
N LEU A 220 4.41 20.15 14.33
CA LEU A 220 4.99 20.08 15.66
C LEU A 220 6.45 20.52 15.64
N PRO A 221 6.78 21.76 16.04
CA PRO A 221 8.15 22.23 16.12
C PRO A 221 9.02 21.36 17.04
N ALA A 222 10.32 21.24 16.73
CA ALA A 222 11.26 20.44 17.52
C ALA A 222 11.35 20.89 18.99
N SER A 223 11.12 22.18 19.26
CA SER A 223 11.07 22.76 20.61
C SER A 223 9.91 22.24 21.46
N GLU A 224 8.79 21.85 20.84
CA GLU A 224 7.57 21.37 21.50
C GLU A 224 7.39 19.86 21.38
N LEU A 225 8.27 19.21 20.63
CA LEU A 225 8.24 17.79 20.35
C LEU A 225 8.65 16.97 21.57
N HIS A 226 7.85 15.95 21.87
CA HIS A 226 8.19 14.86 22.76
C HIS A 226 8.08 13.53 22.01
N CYS A 227 9.07 12.65 22.18
CA CYS A 227 8.97 11.27 21.69
C CYS A 227 8.52 10.41 22.86
N HIS A 228 7.32 9.85 22.76
CA HIS A 228 6.69 9.06 23.80
C HIS A 228 6.80 7.57 23.46
N HIS A 229 7.27 6.77 24.42
CA HIS A 229 7.16 5.31 24.35
C HIS A 229 5.72 4.89 24.63
N TYR A 230 5.10 4.23 23.66
CA TYR A 230 3.73 3.74 23.77
C TYR A 230 3.57 2.74 24.92
N ILE A 231 4.52 1.82 25.04
CA ILE A 231 4.78 1.04 26.26
C ILE A 231 5.99 1.70 26.94
N PRO A 232 5.85 2.25 28.15
CA PRO A 232 6.97 2.86 28.89
C PRO A 232 8.13 1.88 29.12
N LYS A 233 9.37 2.39 29.17
CA LYS A 233 10.57 1.58 29.45
C LYS A 233 10.46 0.76 30.75
N GLY A 234 9.89 1.35 31.80
CA GLY A 234 9.67 0.67 33.08
C GLY A 234 8.66 -0.50 33.03
N LEU A 235 7.87 -0.60 31.95
CA LEU A 235 6.94 -1.70 31.68
C LEU A 235 7.47 -2.65 30.58
N GLY A 236 8.78 -2.62 30.30
CA GLY A 236 9.42 -3.47 29.29
C GLY A 236 9.38 -2.90 27.86
N GLY A 237 9.03 -1.62 27.70
CA GLY A 237 9.08 -0.95 26.40
C GLY A 237 10.51 -0.71 25.90
N THR A 238 10.69 -0.80 24.57
CA THR A 238 11.99 -0.64 23.90
C THR A 238 12.05 0.67 23.10
N ASP A 239 13.24 1.02 22.60
CA ASP A 239 13.46 2.16 21.70
C ASP A 239 13.15 1.86 20.21
N GLU A 240 12.53 0.69 19.95
CA GLU A 240 12.12 0.28 18.62
C GLU A 240 11.12 1.27 18.01
N TYR A 241 11.26 1.47 16.69
CA TYR A 241 10.43 2.38 15.92
C TYR A 241 8.91 2.20 16.13
N GLU A 242 8.46 0.96 16.31
CA GLU A 242 7.04 0.63 16.51
C GLU A 242 6.50 1.08 17.86
N ASN A 243 7.37 1.25 18.86
CA ASN A 243 7.01 1.71 20.21
C ASN A 243 7.02 3.23 20.35
N LEU A 244 7.68 3.98 19.45
CA LEU A 244 7.81 5.43 19.56
C LEU A 244 6.63 6.21 18.95
N ARG A 245 6.21 7.30 19.59
CA ARG A 245 5.13 8.20 19.16
C ARG A 245 5.59 9.65 19.25
N ILE A 246 5.45 10.39 18.16
CA ILE A 246 5.79 11.83 18.17
C ILE A 246 4.56 12.64 18.55
N ILE A 247 4.61 13.27 19.71
CA ILE A 247 3.49 14.02 20.28
C ILE A 247 3.95 15.35 20.89
N HIS A 248 3.01 16.28 21.05
CA HIS A 248 3.27 17.54 21.75
C HIS A 248 3.57 17.28 23.23
N LYS A 249 4.51 18.04 23.83
CA LYS A 249 4.91 17.92 25.24
C LYS A 249 3.73 17.96 26.22
N GLU A 250 2.74 18.81 25.97
CA GLU A 250 1.53 18.89 26.81
C GLU A 250 0.66 17.63 26.69
N ILE A 251 0.56 17.02 25.51
CA ILE A 251 -0.18 15.78 25.31
C ILE A 251 0.55 14.60 25.98
N HIS A 252 1.88 14.59 25.94
CA HIS A 252 2.67 13.61 26.69
C HIS A 252 2.37 13.69 28.20
N ARG A 253 2.36 14.91 28.76
CA ARG A 253 1.96 15.13 30.17
C ARG A 253 0.55 14.62 30.43
N LEU A 254 -0.42 14.97 29.58
CA LEU A 254 -1.81 14.54 29.69
C LEU A 254 -1.97 13.00 29.70
N ILE A 255 -1.14 12.27 28.95
CA ILE A 255 -1.15 10.80 28.96
C ILE A 255 -0.74 10.26 30.33
N HIS A 256 0.23 10.87 31.01
CA HIS A 256 0.74 10.37 32.29
C HIS A 256 0.06 10.98 33.53
N MET A 257 -0.77 12.01 33.36
CA MET A 257 -1.48 12.66 34.49
C MET A 257 -2.52 11.73 35.14
N THR A 258 -2.60 11.78 36.47
CA THR A 258 -3.57 11.01 37.28
C THR A 258 -4.63 11.91 37.93
N ASN A 259 -4.33 13.19 38.17
CA ASN A 259 -5.25 14.12 38.83
C ASN A 259 -6.36 14.60 37.86
N LYS A 260 -7.63 14.30 38.22
CA LYS A 260 -8.82 14.59 37.41
C LYS A 260 -9.05 16.09 37.17
N GLN A 261 -8.87 16.95 38.17
CA GLN A 261 -9.10 18.39 38.05
C GLN A 261 -8.15 19.03 37.03
N THR A 262 -6.88 18.59 37.04
CA THR A 262 -5.88 19.06 36.08
C THR A 262 -6.09 18.48 34.69
N ILE A 263 -6.70 17.30 34.56
CA ILE A 263 -7.04 16.74 33.24
C ILE A 263 -8.11 17.60 32.58
N GLU A 264 -9.18 17.97 33.31
CA GLU A 264 -10.27 18.79 32.78
C GLU A 264 -9.81 20.17 32.28
N SER A 265 -8.89 20.83 32.99
CA SER A 265 -8.34 22.12 32.55
C SER A 265 -7.56 22.02 31.23
N TYR A 266 -6.80 20.93 31.03
CA TYR A 266 -6.09 20.68 29.76
C TYR A 266 -7.04 20.38 28.60
N PHE A 267 -8.19 19.74 28.85
CA PHE A 267 -9.21 19.51 27.82
C PHE A 267 -9.84 20.82 27.33
N GLN A 268 -10.14 21.74 28.26
CA GLN A 268 -10.67 23.07 27.91
C GLN A 268 -9.66 23.88 27.10
N LYS A 269 -8.36 23.77 27.43
CA LYS A 269 -7.29 24.50 26.73
C LYS A 269 -7.07 24.05 25.29
N HIS A 270 -7.19 22.74 25.01
CA HIS A 270 -6.83 22.16 23.71
C HIS A 270 -8.01 21.81 22.80
N SER A 271 -9.26 21.96 23.25
CA SER A 271 -10.47 21.67 22.46
C SER A 271 -10.39 20.31 21.72
N LEU A 272 -9.98 19.26 22.43
CA LEU A 272 -9.67 17.96 21.85
C LEU A 272 -10.92 17.28 21.27
N THR A 273 -10.79 16.69 20.08
CA THR A 273 -11.88 15.93 19.45
C THR A 273 -12.07 14.56 20.09
N VAL A 274 -13.26 13.97 19.95
CA VAL A 274 -13.57 12.62 20.45
C VAL A 274 -12.57 11.56 19.95
N GLU A 275 -12.11 11.68 18.71
CA GLU A 275 -11.11 10.75 18.14
C GLU A 275 -9.73 10.92 18.78
N GLN A 276 -9.30 12.16 19.03
CA GLN A 276 -8.03 12.45 19.72
C GLN A 276 -8.05 11.90 21.15
N VAL A 277 -9.16 12.10 21.87
CA VAL A 277 -9.36 11.59 23.24
C VAL A 277 -9.35 10.08 23.27
N LYS A 278 -10.01 9.42 22.32
CA LYS A 278 -9.97 7.96 22.17
C LYS A 278 -8.53 7.46 22.00
N ARG A 279 -7.71 8.17 21.23
CA ARG A 279 -6.31 7.83 21.00
C ARG A 279 -5.43 8.07 22.23
N ILE A 280 -5.63 9.19 22.94
CA ILE A 280 -4.98 9.44 24.25
C ILE A 280 -5.32 8.31 25.23
N ASN A 281 -6.59 7.93 25.34
CA ASN A 281 -7.02 6.84 26.20
C ASN A 281 -6.43 5.47 25.80
N GLN A 282 -6.13 5.24 24.53
CA GLN A 282 -5.38 4.05 24.10
C GLN A 282 -3.94 4.06 24.61
N TYR A 283 -3.29 5.24 24.66
CA TYR A 283 -1.91 5.37 25.10
C TYR A 283 -1.84 5.26 26.63
N ARG A 284 -2.81 5.89 27.33
CA ARG A 284 -3.00 5.74 28.78
C ARG A 284 -3.16 4.27 29.19
N ARG A 285 -3.98 3.52 28.46
CA ARG A 285 -4.19 2.09 28.72
C ARG A 285 -2.90 1.28 28.57
N ALA A 286 -2.07 1.58 27.58
CA ALA A 286 -0.76 0.93 27.40
C ALA A 286 0.24 1.28 28.51
N CYS A 287 0.03 2.42 29.18
CA CYS A 287 0.77 2.82 30.37
C CYS A 287 0.14 2.32 31.70
N ASN A 288 -0.84 1.42 31.66
CA ASN A 288 -1.61 0.97 32.82
C ASN A 288 -2.34 2.08 33.60
N LEU A 289 -2.77 3.15 32.91
CA LEU A 289 -3.52 4.26 33.49
C LEU A 289 -5.01 4.20 33.17
N GLU A 290 -5.83 4.75 34.07
CA GLU A 290 -7.27 4.85 33.88
C GLU A 290 -7.64 5.73 32.68
N LYS A 291 -8.75 5.36 32.03
CA LYS A 291 -9.33 6.16 30.94
C LYS A 291 -9.86 7.47 31.48
N ILE A 292 -9.63 8.53 30.72
CA ILE A 292 -10.28 9.81 30.91
C ILE A 292 -11.71 9.67 30.38
N LYS A 293 -12.70 9.87 31.26
CA LYS A 293 -14.11 9.94 30.86
C LYS A 293 -14.39 11.33 30.31
N GLN A 294 -15.06 11.40 29.16
CA GLN A 294 -15.63 12.62 28.62
C GLN A 294 -17.01 12.83 29.23
#